data_AF-A0A1Q8BMA1-F1
#
_entry.id   AF-A0A1Q8BMA1-F1
#
_cell.length_a   1.000
_cell.length_b   1.000
_cell.length_c   1.000
_cell.angle_alpha   90.00
_cell.angle_beta   90.00
_cell.angle_gamma   90.00
#
_symmetry.space_group_name_H-M   'P 1'
#
loop_
_entity.id
_entity.type
_entity.pdbx_description
1 polymer ?
#
loop_
_entity_poly.entity_id
_entity_poly.type
_entity_poly.pdbx_seq_one_letter_code
_entity_poly.pdbx_strand_id
1 'polypeptide(L)'
;MGCGGTDIWEEMLAEFRALGGTAENICLKDGRYGRGLFPKEPSEAVKIRIPDSLLLDHKYVEFHEGAFRVAAGAPIGARERAFLENYEREFSWSVGKREIENVFEVMRECSPELRELLKKSHYGYRWVAEPTPETVQERFLDSRVIHYRDADVIMPIVELANHGHDAGYEVGNGVGLSGTFSGEVLVCYQLSDPLQIFGKWGFASDSEFFALSIHLKVEQAGLEIGRNDPKPKQERKPFLPAPTVEGGRINLPYVLLGHKRQPGLPKANFMQAMRDAGRLRGEAENLFDLLQ
;
A
#
# COMPACT_ATOMS: atom_id res chain seq x y z
N MET A 1 15.29 -14.43 -19.93
CA MET A 1 15.74 -13.06 -20.26
C MET A 1 16.67 -12.63 -19.15
N GLY A 2 17.94 -12.34 -19.47
CA GLY A 2 18.96 -12.01 -18.47
C GLY A 2 18.68 -10.69 -17.74
N CYS A 3 19.25 -10.50 -16.55
CA CYS A 3 19.36 -9.17 -15.94
C CYS A 3 20.28 -8.31 -16.81
N GLY A 4 19.75 -7.72 -17.88
CA GLY A 4 20.43 -6.65 -18.62
C GLY A 4 20.22 -5.35 -17.86
N GLY A 5 20.98 -5.12 -16.78
CA GLY A 5 21.05 -3.80 -16.18
C GLY A 5 21.75 -2.87 -17.17
N THR A 6 21.10 -1.79 -17.57
CA THR A 6 21.76 -0.68 -18.25
C THR A 6 22.92 -0.20 -17.36
N ASP A 7 24.05 0.21 -17.95
CA ASP A 7 25.24 0.65 -17.19
C ASP A 7 24.88 1.65 -16.06
N ILE A 8 23.86 2.49 -16.30
CA ILE A 8 23.33 3.49 -15.37
C ILE A 8 22.76 2.88 -14.07
N TRP A 9 22.11 1.71 -14.11
CA TRP A 9 21.58 1.08 -12.89
C TRP A 9 22.69 0.58 -11.97
N GLU A 10 23.73 -0.06 -12.53
CA GLU A 10 24.86 -0.53 -11.73
C GLU A 10 25.69 0.64 -11.20
N GLU A 11 25.83 1.73 -11.97
CA GLU A 11 26.42 2.99 -11.50
C GLU A 11 25.64 3.59 -10.33
N MET A 12 24.31 3.64 -10.43
CA MET A 12 23.45 4.11 -9.33
C MET A 12 23.61 3.23 -8.09
N LEU A 13 23.60 1.90 -8.24
CA LEU A 13 23.84 0.98 -7.12
C LEU A 13 25.26 1.12 -6.53
N ALA A 14 26.26 1.41 -7.35
CA ALA A 14 27.61 1.68 -6.89
C ALA A 14 27.67 2.95 -6.03
N GLU A 15 27.01 4.03 -6.45
CA GLU A 15 26.92 5.26 -5.64
C GLU A 15 26.12 5.04 -4.35
N PHE A 16 24.99 4.33 -4.42
CA PHE A 16 24.21 3.94 -3.24
C PHE A 16 25.07 3.19 -2.21
N ARG A 17 25.87 2.21 -2.67
CA ARG A 17 26.81 1.47 -1.82
C ARG A 17 27.92 2.36 -1.26
N ALA A 18 28.46 3.28 -2.07
CA ALA A 18 29.50 4.22 -1.63
C ALA A 18 28.99 5.24 -0.59
N LEU A 19 27.68 5.45 -0.51
CA LEU A 19 26.99 6.25 0.51
C LEU A 19 26.57 5.45 1.75
N GLY A 20 27.00 4.19 1.86
CA GLY A 20 26.73 3.32 3.01
C GLY A 20 25.52 2.40 2.85
N GLY A 21 24.89 2.39 1.67
CA GLY A 21 23.85 1.44 1.28
C GLY A 21 24.36 0.02 1.13
N THR A 22 23.47 -0.96 1.26
CA THR A 22 23.69 -2.35 0.83
C THR A 22 22.70 -2.67 -0.27
N ALA A 23 23.19 -3.15 -1.42
CA ALA A 23 22.36 -3.62 -2.52
C ALA A 23 23.06 -4.80 -3.18
N GLU A 24 22.64 -6.01 -2.79
CA GLU A 24 23.23 -7.28 -3.18
C GLU A 24 22.19 -8.14 -3.90
N ASN A 25 22.65 -8.81 -4.96
CA ASN A 25 21.85 -9.74 -5.75
C ASN A 25 20.55 -9.15 -6.33
N ILE A 26 20.49 -7.86 -6.67
CA ILE A 26 19.28 -7.25 -7.28
C ILE A 26 19.51 -6.71 -8.68
N CYS A 27 18.49 -6.79 -9.53
CA CYS A 27 18.42 -6.12 -10.81
C CYS A 27 17.00 -5.59 -11.06
N LEU A 28 16.85 -4.60 -11.96
CA LEU A 28 15.53 -4.14 -12.42
C LEU A 28 15.07 -4.94 -13.64
N LYS A 29 13.79 -5.30 -13.64
CA LYS A 29 13.09 -5.88 -14.81
C LYS A 29 11.63 -5.47 -14.79
N ASP A 30 10.97 -5.63 -15.93
CA ASP A 30 9.51 -5.62 -16.01
C ASP A 30 8.96 -7.01 -15.68
N GLY A 31 7.99 -7.05 -14.77
CA GLY A 31 7.28 -8.23 -14.29
C GLY A 31 5.77 -8.14 -14.49
N ARG A 32 5.04 -9.01 -13.79
CA ARG A 32 3.56 -9.01 -13.81
C ARG A 32 2.99 -7.71 -13.24
N TYR A 33 3.69 -7.11 -12.28
CA TYR A 33 3.23 -5.93 -11.54
C TYR A 33 3.84 -4.63 -12.07
N GLY A 34 4.37 -4.64 -13.30
CA GLY A 34 5.15 -3.55 -13.86
C GLY A 34 6.62 -3.69 -13.55
N ARG A 35 7.34 -2.56 -13.48
CA ARG A 35 8.76 -2.57 -13.15
C ARG A 35 8.95 -2.94 -11.68
N GLY A 36 9.91 -3.82 -11.39
CA GLY A 36 10.18 -4.27 -10.04
C GLY A 36 11.61 -4.72 -9.83
N LEU A 37 11.91 -5.11 -8.59
CA LEU A 37 13.18 -5.71 -8.21
C LEU A 37 13.16 -7.23 -8.41
N PHE A 38 14.26 -7.78 -8.93
CA PHE A 38 14.44 -9.20 -9.16
C PHE A 38 15.81 -9.65 -8.66
N PRO A 39 15.95 -10.91 -8.21
CA PRO A 39 17.25 -11.49 -7.93
C PRO A 39 18.07 -11.58 -9.21
N LYS A 40 19.38 -11.31 -9.12
CA LYS A 40 20.32 -11.63 -10.21
C LYS A 40 20.49 -13.14 -10.33
N GLU A 41 20.63 -13.80 -9.20
CA GLU A 41 20.68 -15.25 -9.01
C GLU A 41 19.57 -15.67 -8.02
N PRO A 42 18.50 -16.34 -8.47
CA PRO A 42 17.36 -16.74 -7.62
C PRO A 42 17.71 -17.67 -6.46
N SER A 43 18.84 -18.39 -6.55
CA SER A 43 19.31 -19.26 -5.46
C SER A 43 20.08 -18.54 -4.36
N GLU A 44 20.44 -17.27 -4.57
CA GLU A 44 21.14 -16.43 -3.59
C GLU A 44 20.20 -15.46 -2.87
N ALA A 45 20.60 -15.01 -1.68
CA ALA A 45 19.82 -14.03 -0.93
C ALA A 45 19.92 -12.64 -1.57
N VAL A 46 18.78 -11.96 -1.68
CA VAL A 46 18.69 -10.52 -1.89
C VAL A 46 18.93 -9.83 -0.56
N LYS A 47 19.69 -8.73 -0.58
CA LYS A 47 19.89 -7.88 0.59
C LYS A 47 19.94 -6.42 0.19
N ILE A 48 18.99 -5.65 0.70
CA ILE A 48 18.88 -4.22 0.50
C ILE A 48 18.80 -3.54 1.86
N ARG A 49 19.60 -2.50 2.05
CA ARG A 49 19.59 -1.71 3.28
C ARG A 49 19.97 -0.27 3.00
N ILE A 50 19.08 0.63 3.37
CA ILE A 50 19.20 2.07 3.24
C ILE A 50 19.65 2.62 4.60
N PRO A 51 20.83 3.25 4.70
CA PRO A 51 21.26 3.89 5.94
C PRO A 51 20.42 5.14 6.21
N ASP A 52 20.40 5.58 7.48
CA ASP A 52 19.67 6.78 7.90
C ASP A 52 20.04 8.04 7.08
N SER A 53 21.30 8.13 6.61
CA SER A 53 21.78 9.25 5.79
C SER A 53 21.10 9.36 4.42
N LEU A 54 20.48 8.28 3.94
CA LEU A 54 19.76 8.22 2.66
C LEU A 54 18.24 8.16 2.81
N LEU A 55 17.73 8.22 4.04
CA LEU A 55 16.30 8.33 4.31
C LEU A 55 15.93 9.81 4.43
N LEU A 56 15.11 10.28 3.50
CA LEU A 56 14.65 11.66 3.46
C LEU A 56 13.22 11.75 3.97
N ASP A 57 12.99 12.52 5.03
CA ASP A 57 11.63 12.87 5.47
C ASP A 57 10.88 13.58 4.32
N HIS A 58 9.70 13.08 3.98
CA HIS A 58 8.91 13.51 2.83
C HIS A 58 8.60 15.02 2.83
N LYS A 59 8.62 15.67 4.00
CA LYS A 59 8.37 17.11 4.15
C LYS A 59 9.46 17.97 3.52
N TYR A 60 10.63 17.37 3.27
CA TYR A 60 11.75 18.00 2.58
C TYR A 60 11.77 17.71 1.08
N VAL A 61 10.72 17.07 0.54
CA VAL A 61 10.58 16.90 -0.90
C VAL A 61 9.89 18.12 -1.49
N GLU A 62 10.47 18.64 -2.56
CA GLU A 62 9.91 19.74 -3.35
C GLU A 62 9.85 19.32 -4.82
N PHE A 63 8.92 19.91 -5.56
CA PHE A 63 8.86 19.75 -7.01
C PHE A 63 9.06 21.11 -7.68
N HIS A 64 10.14 21.24 -8.45
CA HIS A 64 10.45 22.45 -9.21
C HIS A 64 10.32 22.13 -10.69
N GLU A 65 9.43 22.82 -11.40
CA GLU A 65 9.15 22.57 -12.82
C GLU A 65 8.83 21.10 -13.12
N GLY A 66 8.17 20.42 -12.17
CA GLY A 66 7.80 19.01 -12.28
C GLY A 66 8.95 18.02 -12.05
N ALA A 67 10.11 18.46 -11.57
CA ALA A 67 11.22 17.60 -11.19
C ALA A 67 11.33 17.47 -9.67
N PHE A 68 11.56 16.25 -9.19
CA PHE A 68 11.85 15.98 -7.78
C PHE A 68 13.13 16.71 -7.34
N ARG A 69 13.04 17.42 -6.23
CA ARG A 69 14.16 18.09 -5.56
C ARG A 69 14.09 17.86 -4.06
N VAL A 70 15.26 17.91 -3.44
CA VAL A 70 15.34 17.97 -2.00
C VAL A 70 15.40 19.45 -1.59
N ALA A 71 14.60 19.83 -0.59
CA ALA A 71 14.58 21.18 -0.04
C ALA A 71 15.95 21.60 0.49
N ALA A 72 16.33 22.87 0.29
CA ALA A 72 17.66 23.37 0.70
C ALA A 72 17.90 23.22 2.22
N GLY A 73 16.85 23.28 3.04
CA GLY A 73 16.90 23.10 4.50
C GLY A 73 16.91 21.65 4.98
N ALA A 74 16.90 20.66 4.08
CA ALA A 74 16.93 19.25 4.48
C ALA A 74 18.25 18.91 5.20
N PRO A 75 18.21 18.13 6.30
CA PRO A 75 19.39 17.77 7.09
C PRO A 75 20.20 16.63 6.44
N ILE A 76 20.55 16.77 5.16
CA ILE A 76 21.32 15.78 4.39
C ILE A 76 22.54 16.43 3.72
N GLY A 77 23.58 15.63 3.48
CA GLY A 77 24.77 16.10 2.77
C GLY A 77 24.53 16.35 1.28
N ALA A 78 25.43 17.09 0.65
CA ALA A 78 25.33 17.45 -0.76
C ALA A 78 25.40 16.22 -1.69
N ARG A 79 26.15 15.19 -1.29
CA ARG A 79 26.32 13.96 -2.09
C ARG A 79 25.07 13.08 -2.02
N GLU A 80 24.50 12.90 -0.83
CA GLU A 80 23.25 12.19 -0.59
C GLU A 80 22.09 12.87 -1.32
N ARG A 81 22.05 14.21 -1.30
CA ARG A 81 21.11 15.01 -2.08
C ARG A 81 21.20 14.72 -3.57
N ALA A 82 22.41 14.83 -4.13
CA ALA A 82 22.64 14.57 -5.55
C ALA A 82 22.24 13.14 -5.92
N PHE A 83 22.57 12.17 -5.06
CA PHE A 83 22.14 10.78 -5.25
C PHE A 83 20.61 10.64 -5.30
N LEU A 84 19.87 11.17 -4.31
CA LEU A 84 18.42 11.06 -4.26
C LEU A 84 17.74 11.72 -5.48
N GLU A 85 18.16 12.92 -5.85
CA GLU A 85 17.59 13.62 -7.02
C GLU A 85 17.89 12.90 -8.34
N ASN A 86 19.09 12.30 -8.46
CA ASN A 86 19.43 11.47 -9.60
C ASN A 86 18.61 10.17 -9.63
N TYR A 87 18.50 9.49 -8.49
CA TYR A 87 17.70 8.27 -8.36
C TYR A 87 16.25 8.52 -8.76
N GLU A 88 15.63 9.58 -8.23
CA GLU A 88 14.25 9.93 -8.54
C GLU A 88 14.05 10.25 -10.02
N ARG A 89 14.98 11.01 -10.61
CA ARG A 89 14.92 11.35 -12.04
C ARG A 89 15.00 10.11 -12.93
N GLU A 90 15.94 9.21 -12.68
CA GLU A 90 16.21 8.08 -13.58
C GLU A 90 15.32 6.86 -13.31
N PHE A 91 15.01 6.59 -12.04
CA PHE A 91 14.46 5.31 -11.62
C PHE A 91 13.14 5.37 -10.86
N SER A 92 12.74 6.49 -10.27
CA SER A 92 11.48 6.54 -9.49
C SER A 92 10.47 7.52 -10.07
N TRP A 93 10.51 8.79 -9.67
CA TRP A 93 9.57 9.83 -10.10
C TRP A 93 9.23 9.84 -11.60
N SER A 94 10.19 9.74 -12.52
CA SER A 94 9.90 9.85 -13.96
C SER A 94 8.93 8.78 -14.49
N VAL A 95 9.06 7.56 -14.00
CA VAL A 95 8.17 6.44 -14.36
C VAL A 95 6.95 6.40 -13.45
N GLY A 96 7.14 6.60 -12.14
CA GLY A 96 6.07 6.59 -11.15
C GLY A 96 5.02 7.67 -11.40
N LYS A 97 5.43 8.86 -11.87
CA LYS A 97 4.51 9.92 -12.31
C LYS A 97 3.52 9.39 -13.35
N ARG A 98 4.03 8.72 -14.39
CA ARG A 98 3.20 8.18 -15.48
C ARG A 98 2.27 7.09 -14.98
N GLU A 99 2.72 6.24 -14.06
CA GLU A 99 1.87 5.21 -13.44
C GLU A 99 0.68 5.85 -12.70
N ILE A 100 0.93 6.91 -11.92
CA ILE A 100 -0.12 7.65 -11.22
C ILE A 100 -1.08 8.34 -12.20
N GLU A 101 -0.56 9.00 -13.24
CA GLU A 101 -1.37 9.63 -14.29
C GLU A 101 -2.29 8.61 -15.00
N ASN A 102 -1.78 7.42 -15.30
CA ASN A 102 -2.57 6.34 -15.90
C ASN A 102 -3.72 5.89 -14.98
N VAL A 103 -3.51 5.83 -13.66
CA VAL A 103 -4.59 5.48 -12.71
C VAL A 103 -5.68 6.54 -12.75
N PHE A 104 -5.33 7.83 -12.77
CA PHE A 104 -6.31 8.91 -12.92
C PHE A 104 -7.05 8.85 -14.25
N GLU A 105 -6.40 8.48 -15.35
CA GLU A 105 -7.04 8.25 -16.65
C GLU A 105 -8.11 7.16 -16.57
N VAL A 106 -7.75 5.98 -16.03
CA VAL A 106 -8.69 4.87 -15.83
C VAL A 106 -9.87 5.28 -14.94
N MET A 107 -9.61 6.06 -13.88
CA MET A 107 -10.70 6.55 -13.02
C MET A 107 -11.64 7.51 -13.74
N ARG A 108 -11.17 8.34 -14.67
CA ARG A 108 -12.02 9.24 -15.46
C ARG A 108 -12.90 8.50 -16.46
N GLU A 109 -12.44 7.35 -16.96
CA GLU A 109 -13.21 6.47 -17.85
C GLU A 109 -14.31 5.70 -17.12
N CYS A 110 -14.24 5.61 -15.79
CA CYS A 110 -15.28 4.97 -14.98
C CYS A 110 -16.61 5.72 -15.05
N SER A 111 -17.71 4.98 -14.89
CA SER A 111 -19.05 5.57 -14.89
C SER A 111 -19.20 6.62 -13.77
N PRO A 112 -20.05 7.66 -13.95
CA PRO A 112 -20.31 8.64 -12.91
C PRO A 112 -20.75 8.01 -11.58
N GLU A 113 -21.55 6.95 -11.64
CA GLU A 113 -22.06 6.24 -10.46
C GLU A 113 -20.93 5.58 -9.67
N LEU A 114 -20.00 4.92 -10.36
CA LEU A 114 -18.85 4.29 -9.72
C LEU A 114 -17.91 5.34 -9.10
N ARG A 115 -17.66 6.46 -9.81
CA ARG A 115 -16.84 7.55 -9.27
C ARG A 115 -17.47 8.17 -8.02
N GLU A 116 -18.78 8.37 -8.01
CA GLU A 116 -19.50 8.87 -6.83
C GLU A 116 -19.47 7.88 -5.66
N LEU A 117 -19.52 6.57 -5.93
CA LEU A 117 -19.33 5.54 -4.90
C LEU A 117 -17.92 5.61 -4.30
N LEU A 118 -16.89 5.65 -5.15
CA LEU A 118 -15.49 5.70 -4.74
C LEU A 118 -15.18 6.99 -3.96
N LYS A 119 -15.75 8.12 -4.37
CA LYS A 119 -15.63 9.42 -3.69
C LYS A 119 -16.14 9.38 -2.25
N LYS A 120 -17.16 8.57 -1.98
CA LYS A 120 -17.76 8.38 -0.64
C LYS A 120 -17.06 7.27 0.14
N SER A 121 -16.22 6.46 -0.50
CA SER A 121 -15.46 5.41 0.16
C SER A 121 -14.28 6.00 0.93
N HIS A 122 -13.90 5.35 2.04
CA HIS A 122 -12.84 5.84 2.93
C HIS A 122 -11.47 5.99 2.24
N TYR A 123 -11.22 5.22 1.18
CA TYR A 123 -9.92 5.16 0.50
C TYR A 123 -9.97 5.56 -0.99
N GLY A 124 -11.09 5.31 -1.68
CA GLY A 124 -11.20 5.54 -3.12
C GLY A 124 -11.28 7.01 -3.52
N TYR A 125 -11.61 7.93 -2.60
CA TYR A 125 -11.73 9.36 -2.90
C TYR A 125 -10.45 9.97 -3.48
N ARG A 126 -9.29 9.40 -3.13
CA ARG A 126 -7.96 9.83 -3.56
C ARG A 126 -7.74 9.72 -5.06
N TRP A 127 -8.36 8.73 -5.71
CA TRP A 127 -8.17 8.45 -7.13
C TRP A 127 -9.22 9.09 -8.04
N VAL A 128 -10.28 9.64 -7.45
CA VAL A 128 -11.33 10.38 -8.18
C VAL A 128 -11.19 11.90 -8.03
N ALA A 129 -10.10 12.35 -7.42
CA ALA A 129 -9.72 13.76 -7.38
C ALA A 129 -9.34 14.28 -8.77
N GLU A 130 -9.31 15.61 -8.92
CA GLU A 130 -8.82 16.22 -10.16
C GLU A 130 -7.32 15.91 -10.35
N PRO A 131 -6.89 15.43 -11.52
CA PRO A 131 -5.49 15.11 -11.79
C PRO A 131 -4.66 16.38 -12.09
N THR A 132 -4.40 17.17 -11.06
CA THR A 132 -3.44 18.29 -11.14
C THR A 132 -2.02 17.78 -10.90
N PRO A 133 -0.97 18.55 -11.30
CA PRO A 133 0.41 18.18 -10.97
C PRO A 133 0.63 17.92 -9.48
N GLU A 134 0.00 18.70 -8.61
CA GLU A 134 0.11 18.60 -7.16
C GLU A 134 -0.53 17.30 -6.65
N THR A 135 -1.70 16.92 -7.16
CA THR A 135 -2.34 15.66 -6.74
C THR A 135 -1.55 14.44 -7.21
N VAL A 136 -0.95 14.49 -8.41
CA VAL A 136 -0.05 13.44 -8.90
C VAL A 136 1.20 13.32 -8.02
N GLN A 137 1.82 14.44 -7.65
CA GLN A 137 2.98 14.48 -6.76
C GLN A 137 2.63 13.92 -5.37
N GLU A 138 1.51 14.35 -4.79
CA GLU A 138 1.05 13.86 -3.49
C GLU A 138 0.82 12.34 -3.52
N ARG A 139 0.16 11.81 -4.57
CA ARG A 139 -0.08 10.37 -4.73
C ARG A 139 1.20 9.58 -4.92
N PHE A 140 2.16 10.13 -5.67
CA PHE A 140 3.46 9.51 -5.83
C PHE A 140 4.18 9.35 -4.48
N LEU A 141 4.24 10.42 -3.67
CA LEU A 141 4.89 10.36 -2.36
C LEU A 141 4.15 9.42 -1.41
N ASP A 142 2.84 9.54 -1.29
CA ASP A 142 2.02 8.70 -0.39
C ASP A 142 2.15 7.20 -0.65
N SER A 143 2.41 6.80 -1.90
CA SER A 143 2.53 5.40 -2.29
C SER A 143 3.91 4.81 -2.05
N ARG A 144 4.93 5.65 -1.75
CA ARG A 144 6.35 5.26 -1.74
C ARG A 144 7.10 5.64 -0.46
N VAL A 145 6.39 6.16 0.54
CA VAL A 145 6.96 6.45 1.87
C VAL A 145 6.72 5.32 2.85
N ILE A 146 7.59 5.23 3.85
CA ILE A 146 7.43 4.34 5.00
C ILE A 146 7.60 5.13 6.30
N HIS A 147 6.84 4.76 7.33
CA HIS A 147 7.01 5.36 8.66
C HIS A 147 8.26 4.79 9.35
N TYR A 148 9.23 5.66 9.65
CA TYR A 148 10.49 5.33 10.29
C TYR A 148 10.94 6.43 11.24
N ARG A 149 11.22 6.08 12.51
CA ARG A 149 11.66 7.00 13.58
C ARG A 149 10.87 8.32 13.61
N ASP A 150 9.55 8.20 13.73
CA ASP A 150 8.59 9.29 13.86
C ASP A 150 8.39 10.18 12.62
N ALA A 151 8.90 9.77 11.44
CA ALA A 151 8.71 10.47 10.17
C ALA A 151 8.31 9.52 9.05
N ASP A 152 7.60 10.03 8.05
CA ASP A 152 7.37 9.31 6.80
C ASP A 152 8.52 9.65 5.84
N VAL A 153 9.30 8.63 5.49
CA VAL A 153 10.56 8.81 4.75
C VAL A 153 10.51 8.15 3.38
N ILE A 154 11.20 8.75 2.42
CA ILE A 154 11.50 8.16 1.12
C ILE A 154 12.51 7.02 1.29
N MET A 155 12.24 5.88 0.66
CA MET A 155 13.04 4.66 0.76
C MET A 155 13.59 4.26 -0.62
N PRO A 156 14.66 4.92 -1.12
CA PRO A 156 15.19 4.66 -2.46
C PRO A 156 15.57 3.20 -2.64
N ILE A 157 15.36 2.66 -3.85
CA ILE A 157 15.53 1.26 -4.24
C ILE A 157 14.46 0.35 -3.63
N VAL A 158 14.28 0.37 -2.31
CA VAL A 158 13.32 -0.50 -1.61
C VAL A 158 11.88 -0.25 -2.05
N GLU A 159 11.51 0.99 -2.41
CA GLU A 159 10.17 1.32 -2.96
C GLU A 159 9.87 0.66 -4.32
N LEU A 160 10.88 0.17 -5.04
CA LEU A 160 10.69 -0.56 -6.30
C LEU A 160 10.31 -2.04 -6.10
N ALA A 161 10.34 -2.56 -4.87
CA ALA A 161 9.79 -3.88 -4.58
C ALA A 161 8.27 -3.81 -4.60
N ASN A 162 7.61 -4.61 -5.45
CA ASN A 162 6.16 -4.63 -5.56
C ASN A 162 5.48 -5.33 -4.37
N HIS A 163 4.17 -5.15 -4.25
CA HIS A 163 3.39 -5.73 -3.16
C HIS A 163 3.30 -7.27 -3.23
N GLY A 164 3.44 -7.91 -2.07
CA GLY A 164 3.11 -9.32 -1.85
C GLY A 164 3.01 -9.66 -0.36
N HIS A 165 3.12 -10.93 0.01
CA HIS A 165 2.98 -11.36 1.42
C HIS A 165 4.17 -12.15 1.96
N ASP A 166 5.18 -12.44 1.13
CA ASP A 166 6.26 -13.36 1.50
C ASP A 166 7.35 -12.72 2.37
N ALA A 167 7.57 -11.41 2.21
CA ALA A 167 8.57 -10.65 2.96
C ALA A 167 7.97 -9.38 3.58
N GLY A 168 8.67 -8.79 4.55
CA GLY A 168 8.32 -7.51 5.16
C GLY A 168 9.51 -6.58 5.22
N TYR A 169 9.26 -5.28 5.42
CA TYR A 169 10.33 -4.30 5.60
C TYR A 169 11.07 -4.50 6.93
N GLU A 170 12.38 -4.28 6.90
CA GLU A 170 13.25 -4.24 8.07
C GLU A 170 13.47 -2.77 8.48
N VAL A 171 13.15 -2.41 9.72
CA VAL A 171 13.23 -1.02 10.21
C VAL A 171 14.11 -0.86 11.46
N GLY A 172 14.98 -1.83 11.76
CA GLY A 172 15.77 -1.83 12.99
C GLY A 172 16.95 -0.85 12.99
N ASN A 173 17.54 -0.59 11.83
CA ASN A 173 18.69 0.31 11.69
C ASN A 173 18.74 0.78 10.23
N GLY A 174 18.03 1.85 9.90
CA GLY A 174 17.65 2.17 8.53
C GLY A 174 16.43 1.35 8.07
N VAL A 175 16.14 1.42 6.77
CA VAL A 175 15.07 0.66 6.10
C VAL A 175 15.68 -0.36 5.17
N GLY A 176 15.18 -1.59 5.16
CA GLY A 176 15.73 -2.65 4.33
C GLY A 176 14.76 -3.76 3.98
N LEU A 177 15.28 -4.70 3.21
CA LEU A 177 14.59 -5.92 2.78
C LEU A 177 15.64 -7.00 2.53
N SER A 178 15.43 -8.19 3.08
CA SER A 178 16.28 -9.34 2.79
C SER A 178 15.48 -10.63 2.67
N GLY A 179 16.04 -11.60 1.94
CA GLY A 179 15.42 -12.91 1.75
C GLY A 179 15.87 -13.60 0.47
N THR A 180 15.45 -14.84 0.28
CA THR A 180 15.65 -15.57 -0.98
C THR A 180 14.35 -15.54 -1.76
N PHE A 181 14.42 -15.12 -3.02
CA PHE A 181 13.26 -14.95 -3.89
C PHE A 181 13.48 -15.76 -5.15
N SER A 182 12.53 -16.61 -5.53
CA SER A 182 12.62 -17.39 -6.77
C SER A 182 12.28 -16.57 -8.03
N GLY A 183 11.69 -15.39 -7.84
CA GLY A 183 11.20 -14.50 -8.89
C GLY A 183 11.24 -13.05 -8.42
N GLU A 184 10.23 -12.27 -8.77
CA GLU A 184 10.13 -10.87 -8.33
C GLU A 184 10.24 -10.75 -6.80
N VAL A 185 10.96 -9.74 -6.34
CA VAL A 185 11.12 -9.40 -4.94
C VAL A 185 9.86 -8.67 -4.50
N LEU A 186 8.97 -9.40 -3.82
CA LEU A 186 7.69 -8.89 -3.34
C LEU A 186 7.73 -8.65 -1.83
N VAL A 187 7.10 -7.56 -1.38
CA VAL A 187 7.09 -7.15 0.03
C VAL A 187 5.67 -6.76 0.48
N CYS A 188 5.34 -7.12 1.72
CA CYS A 188 4.08 -6.75 2.34
C CYS A 188 4.11 -5.28 2.76
N TYR A 189 3.55 -4.42 1.89
CA TYR A 189 3.37 -3.00 2.17
C TYR A 189 2.62 -2.76 3.47
N GLN A 190 1.46 -3.42 3.58
CA GLN A 190 0.62 -3.40 4.77
C GLN A 190 -0.38 -4.54 4.69
N LEU A 191 -0.70 -5.14 5.84
CA LEU A 191 -1.83 -6.05 5.97
C LEU A 191 -3.15 -5.25 5.88
N SER A 192 -3.82 -5.32 4.73
CA SER A 192 -4.98 -4.48 4.39
C SER A 192 -6.02 -5.29 3.59
N ASP A 193 -7.22 -4.75 3.41
CA ASP A 193 -8.17 -5.34 2.48
C ASP A 193 -7.97 -4.77 1.05
N PRO A 194 -8.53 -5.40 -0.01
CA PRO A 194 -8.33 -4.95 -1.38
C PRO A 194 -8.71 -3.49 -1.64
N LEU A 195 -9.76 -2.98 -0.99
CA LEU A 195 -10.19 -1.59 -1.17
C LEU A 195 -9.19 -0.61 -0.57
N GLN A 196 -8.60 -0.94 0.58
CA GLN A 196 -7.53 -0.15 1.19
C GLN A 196 -6.25 -0.23 0.36
N ILE A 197 -5.89 -1.40 -0.17
CA ILE A 197 -4.75 -1.53 -1.11
C ILE A 197 -4.96 -0.62 -2.31
N PHE A 198 -6.12 -0.73 -2.96
CA PHE A 198 -6.47 0.12 -4.09
C PHE A 198 -6.40 1.59 -3.72
N GLY A 199 -7.06 2.03 -2.66
CA GLY A 199 -7.10 3.46 -2.35
C GLY A 199 -5.77 4.06 -1.86
N LYS A 200 -4.82 3.25 -1.40
CA LYS A 200 -3.47 3.71 -1.05
C LYS A 200 -2.50 3.70 -2.23
N TRP A 201 -2.48 2.63 -3.03
CA TRP A 201 -1.44 2.40 -4.05
C TRP A 201 -1.95 2.35 -5.50
N GLY A 202 -3.27 2.40 -5.71
CA GLY A 202 -3.86 2.57 -7.04
C GLY A 202 -3.94 1.27 -7.87
N PHE A 203 -3.77 0.10 -7.25
CA PHE A 203 -3.85 -1.19 -7.93
C PHE A 203 -4.79 -2.18 -7.22
N ALA A 204 -5.30 -3.16 -7.97
CA ALA A 204 -6.06 -4.27 -7.42
C ALA A 204 -5.11 -5.41 -7.01
N SER A 205 -5.20 -5.87 -5.76
CA SER A 205 -4.43 -6.99 -5.25
C SER A 205 -5.26 -8.28 -5.22
N ASP A 206 -4.69 -9.38 -5.73
CA ASP A 206 -5.23 -10.73 -5.63
C ASP A 206 -4.61 -11.54 -4.46
N SER A 207 -3.67 -10.94 -3.74
CA SER A 207 -2.95 -11.58 -2.65
C SER A 207 -3.70 -11.49 -1.32
N GLU A 208 -4.53 -10.45 -1.13
CA GLU A 208 -5.24 -10.22 0.13
C GLU A 208 -6.12 -11.41 0.53
N PHE A 209 -6.11 -11.72 1.82
CA PHE A 209 -6.82 -12.88 2.36
C PHE A 209 -8.18 -12.52 2.97
N PHE A 210 -8.52 -11.23 3.10
CA PHE A 210 -9.81 -10.78 3.65
C PHE A 210 -10.34 -9.54 2.93
N ALA A 211 -11.67 -9.35 2.98
CA ALA A 211 -12.35 -8.17 2.45
C ALA A 211 -13.31 -7.61 3.52
N LEU A 212 -13.35 -6.28 3.66
CA LEU A 212 -14.21 -5.61 4.65
C LEU A 212 -15.29 -4.79 3.96
N SER A 213 -16.39 -4.56 4.67
CA SER A 213 -17.49 -3.69 4.25
C SER A 213 -17.04 -2.24 4.08
N ILE A 214 -17.81 -1.48 3.32
CA ILE A 214 -17.77 0.00 3.34
C ILE A 214 -18.68 0.53 4.46
N HIS A 215 -18.63 1.83 4.72
CA HIS A 215 -19.61 2.46 5.59
C HIS A 215 -21.02 2.30 5.00
N LEU A 216 -21.94 1.74 5.76
CA LEU A 216 -23.29 1.43 5.31
C LEU A 216 -24.31 1.63 6.44
N LYS A 217 -25.47 2.19 6.10
CA LYS A 217 -26.62 2.31 7.00
C LYS A 217 -27.79 1.51 6.44
N VAL A 218 -28.31 0.59 7.25
CA VAL A 218 -29.50 -0.21 6.96
C VAL A 218 -30.60 0.23 7.93
N GLU A 219 -31.27 1.33 7.60
CA GLU A 219 -32.23 2.00 8.49
C GLU A 219 -33.36 1.08 8.96
N GLN A 220 -33.88 0.25 8.05
CA GLN A 220 -34.96 -0.71 8.32
C GLN A 220 -34.57 -1.76 9.37
N ALA A 221 -33.27 -2.04 9.49
CA ALA A 221 -32.72 -3.00 10.44
C ALA A 221 -32.16 -2.33 11.71
N GLY A 222 -32.15 -1.00 11.78
CA GLY A 222 -31.45 -0.26 12.81
C GLY A 222 -29.97 -0.67 12.90
N LEU A 223 -29.31 -0.85 11.76
CA LEU A 223 -27.91 -1.28 11.68
C LEU A 223 -27.06 -0.21 10.99
N GLU A 224 -25.97 0.18 11.66
CA GLU A 224 -24.93 1.04 11.11
C GLU A 224 -23.62 0.26 11.10
N ILE A 225 -23.00 0.17 9.93
CA ILE A 225 -21.72 -0.49 9.70
C ILE A 225 -20.70 0.60 9.41
N GLY A 226 -19.70 0.70 10.27
CA GLY A 226 -18.56 1.57 10.13
C GLY A 226 -17.53 1.05 9.13
N ARG A 227 -16.43 1.80 9.06
CA ARG A 227 -15.20 1.41 8.38
C ARG A 227 -14.02 1.67 9.32
N ASN A 228 -14.06 1.05 10.49
CA ASN A 228 -12.92 1.07 11.42
C ASN A 228 -11.99 -0.06 11.00
N ASP A 229 -10.92 0.27 10.28
CA ASP A 229 -10.02 -0.77 9.78
C ASP A 229 -9.37 -1.51 10.95
N PRO A 230 -9.67 -2.81 11.14
CA PRO A 230 -8.96 -3.60 12.11
C PRO A 230 -7.48 -3.60 11.71
N LYS A 231 -6.60 -3.54 12.70
CA LYS A 231 -5.15 -3.72 12.50
C LYS A 231 -4.78 -5.16 12.84
N PRO A 232 -5.05 -6.15 11.97
CA PRO A 232 -4.60 -7.50 12.23
C PRO A 232 -3.10 -7.53 12.44
N LYS A 233 -2.69 -8.28 13.45
CA LYS A 233 -1.27 -8.59 13.63
C LYS A 233 -0.88 -9.87 12.86
N GLN A 234 -1.85 -10.72 12.53
CA GLN A 234 -1.65 -12.03 11.90
C GLN A 234 -2.90 -12.48 11.16
N GLU A 235 -2.74 -13.23 10.05
CA GLU A 235 -3.84 -13.75 9.22
C GLU A 235 -4.78 -14.71 9.97
N ARG A 236 -4.32 -15.36 11.05
CA ARG A 236 -5.04 -16.47 11.72
C ARG A 236 -5.88 -16.04 12.91
N LYS A 237 -5.80 -14.79 13.37
CA LYS A 237 -6.60 -14.36 14.53
C LYS A 237 -8.02 -14.02 14.08
N PRO A 238 -9.06 -14.50 14.78
CA PRO A 238 -10.44 -14.20 14.41
C PRO A 238 -10.71 -12.69 14.50
N PHE A 239 -11.17 -12.14 13.38
CA PHE A 239 -11.56 -10.74 13.19
C PHE A 239 -13.02 -10.55 13.62
N LEU A 240 -13.28 -10.62 14.91
CA LEU A 240 -14.62 -10.43 15.43
C LEU A 240 -14.90 -8.93 15.60
N PRO A 241 -15.87 -8.35 14.86
CA PRO A 241 -16.32 -7.01 15.17
C PRO A 241 -17.04 -7.03 16.52
N ALA A 242 -16.74 -6.05 17.38
CA ALA A 242 -17.44 -5.86 18.64
C ALA A 242 -18.64 -4.92 18.41
N PRO A 243 -19.89 -5.41 18.40
CA PRO A 243 -21.06 -4.56 18.24
C PRO A 243 -21.25 -3.67 19.47
N THR A 244 -21.75 -2.45 19.27
CA THR A 244 -22.37 -1.66 20.33
C THR A 244 -23.86 -1.46 20.03
N VAL A 245 -24.66 -1.30 21.07
CA VAL A 245 -26.11 -1.06 20.94
C VAL A 245 -26.45 0.23 21.66
N GLU A 246 -26.92 1.23 20.90
CA GLU A 246 -27.28 2.55 21.42
C GLU A 246 -28.63 2.98 20.86
N GLY A 247 -29.59 3.29 21.74
CA GLY A 247 -30.93 3.72 21.31
C GLY A 247 -31.68 2.70 20.43
N GLY A 248 -31.39 1.40 20.57
CA GLY A 248 -31.96 0.34 19.73
C GLY A 248 -31.30 0.18 18.35
N ARG A 249 -30.26 0.98 18.05
CA ARG A 249 -29.43 0.84 16.85
C ARG A 249 -28.18 0.03 17.17
N ILE A 250 -27.86 -0.91 16.30
CA ILE A 250 -26.64 -1.72 16.37
C ILE A 250 -25.58 -1.02 15.54
N ASN A 251 -24.43 -0.74 16.16
CA ASN A 251 -23.26 -0.21 15.47
C ASN A 251 -22.21 -1.31 15.38
N LEU A 252 -21.84 -1.70 14.17
CA LEU A 252 -20.69 -2.56 13.90
C LEU A 252 -19.52 -1.69 13.44
N PRO A 253 -18.31 -1.86 14.00
CA PRO A 253 -17.14 -1.11 13.53
C PRO A 253 -16.78 -1.45 12.06
N TYR A 254 -17.08 -2.67 11.63
CA TYR A 254 -16.91 -3.18 10.27
C TYR A 254 -17.66 -4.52 10.14
N VAL A 255 -17.83 -5.00 8.90
CA VAL A 255 -18.24 -6.39 8.61
C VAL A 255 -17.18 -7.04 7.73
N LEU A 256 -16.79 -8.27 8.08
CA LEU A 256 -15.97 -9.11 7.21
C LEU A 256 -16.87 -9.64 6.08
N LEU A 257 -16.58 -9.28 4.83
CA LEU A 257 -17.34 -9.71 3.66
C LEU A 257 -16.77 -10.98 3.04
N GLY A 258 -15.45 -11.16 3.10
CA GLY A 258 -14.77 -12.30 2.47
C GLY A 258 -13.53 -12.71 3.24
N HIS A 259 -13.21 -14.01 3.19
CA HIS A 259 -11.94 -14.54 3.70
C HIS A 259 -11.45 -15.72 2.86
N LYS A 260 -10.34 -15.55 2.14
CA LYS A 260 -9.84 -16.49 1.12
C LYS A 260 -9.61 -17.90 1.64
N ARG A 261 -9.10 -18.03 2.88
CA ARG A 261 -8.78 -19.32 3.52
C ARG A 261 -9.92 -19.89 4.39
N GLN A 262 -10.95 -19.09 4.68
CA GLN A 262 -12.04 -19.47 5.58
C GLN A 262 -13.36 -18.86 5.10
N PRO A 263 -13.94 -19.36 3.98
CA PRO A 263 -15.10 -18.72 3.35
C PRO A 263 -16.35 -18.62 4.24
N GLY A 264 -16.48 -19.49 5.26
CA GLY A 264 -17.57 -19.43 6.23
C GLY A 264 -17.37 -18.43 7.39
N LEU A 265 -16.15 -17.90 7.57
CA LEU A 265 -15.82 -16.98 8.66
C LEU A 265 -16.62 -15.66 8.61
N PRO A 266 -16.80 -15.00 7.44
CA PRO A 266 -17.66 -13.81 7.31
C PRO A 266 -19.04 -13.96 7.96
N LYS A 267 -19.79 -14.99 7.54
CA LYS A 267 -21.14 -15.26 8.03
C LYS A 267 -21.10 -15.64 9.52
N ALA A 268 -20.20 -16.53 9.93
CA ALA A 268 -20.07 -16.91 11.34
C ALA A 268 -19.82 -15.71 12.26
N ASN A 269 -18.92 -14.80 11.87
CA ASN A 269 -18.59 -13.59 12.63
C ASN A 269 -19.77 -12.63 12.70
N PHE A 270 -20.46 -12.41 11.59
CA PHE A 270 -21.64 -11.54 11.57
C PHE A 270 -22.77 -12.09 12.44
N MET A 271 -23.05 -13.40 12.33
CA MET A 271 -24.08 -14.07 13.12
C MET A 271 -23.78 -14.02 14.63
N GLN A 272 -22.51 -14.19 15.00
CA GLN A 272 -22.04 -14.01 16.36
C GLN A 272 -22.29 -12.58 16.85
N ALA A 273 -21.87 -11.57 16.09
CA ALA A 273 -22.04 -10.16 16.46
C ALA A 273 -23.52 -9.77 16.58
N MET A 274 -24.38 -10.22 15.67
CA MET A 274 -25.82 -9.97 15.76
C MET A 274 -26.45 -10.62 16.99
N ARG A 275 -26.04 -11.85 17.32
CA ARG A 275 -26.50 -12.52 18.55
C ARG A 275 -26.05 -11.78 19.80
N ASP A 276 -24.80 -11.32 19.84
CA ASP A 276 -24.26 -10.54 20.96
C ASP A 276 -24.97 -9.18 21.10
N ALA A 277 -25.50 -8.65 20.00
CA ALA A 277 -26.36 -7.47 19.97
C ALA A 277 -27.87 -7.76 20.23
N GLY A 278 -28.22 -9.00 20.57
CA GLY A 278 -29.59 -9.40 20.93
C GLY A 278 -30.54 -9.68 19.76
N ARG A 279 -30.03 -9.85 18.52
CA ARG A 279 -30.86 -10.20 17.36
C ARG A 279 -31.15 -11.69 17.27
N LEU A 280 -32.32 -12.00 16.69
CA LEU A 280 -32.69 -13.37 16.38
C LEU A 280 -31.87 -13.90 15.20
N ARG A 281 -31.62 -15.22 15.20
CA ARG A 281 -30.83 -15.87 14.15
C ARG A 281 -31.39 -15.65 12.75
N GLY A 282 -32.71 -15.82 12.55
CA GLY A 282 -33.33 -15.65 11.23
C GLY A 282 -33.23 -14.22 10.71
N GLU A 283 -33.33 -13.22 11.58
CA GLU A 283 -33.11 -11.81 11.21
C GLU A 283 -31.67 -11.60 10.75
N ALA A 284 -30.70 -12.08 11.54
CA ALA A 284 -29.29 -11.94 11.22
C ALA A 284 -28.89 -12.64 9.90
N GLU A 285 -29.46 -13.81 9.59
CA GLU A 285 -29.20 -14.51 8.33
C GLU A 285 -29.68 -13.68 7.13
N ASN A 286 -30.92 -13.17 7.18
CA ASN A 286 -31.47 -12.31 6.13
C ASN A 286 -30.67 -11.01 5.96
N LEU A 287 -30.26 -10.40 7.07
CA LEU A 287 -29.43 -9.19 7.03
C LEU A 287 -28.08 -9.45 6.37
N PHE A 288 -27.42 -10.58 6.67
CA PHE A 288 -26.12 -10.88 6.06
C PHE A 288 -26.23 -11.09 4.55
N ASP A 289 -27.27 -11.77 4.10
CA ASP A 289 -27.48 -12.04 2.68
C ASP A 289 -27.81 -10.75 1.90
N LEU A 290 -28.39 -9.72 2.55
CA LEU A 290 -28.57 -8.38 1.97
C LEU A 290 -27.26 -7.58 1.81
N LEU A 291 -26.19 -7.98 2.50
CA LEU A 291 -24.88 -7.29 2.47
C LEU A 291 -23.93 -7.84 1.40
N GLN A 292 -24.28 -8.96 0.76
CA GLN A 292 -23.51 -9.61 -0.32
C GLN A 292 -23.97 -9.09 -1.68
#